data_AF-A0A9C8HA27-F1
#
_entry.id   AF-A0A9C8HA27-F1
#
_cell.length_a   1.000
_cell.length_b   1.000
_cell.length_c   1.000
_cell.angle_alpha   90.00
_cell.angle_beta   90.00
_cell.angle_gamma   90.00
#
_symmetry.space_group_name_H-M   'P 1'
#
loop_
_entity.id
_entity.type
_entity.pdbx_description
1 polymer ?
#
loop_
_entity_poly.entity_id
_entity_poly.type
_entity_poly.pdbx_seq_one_letter_code
_entity_poly.pdbx_strand_id
1 'polypeptide(L)'
;HYAHLCAVAGGVDAFLIGSEMRGLTTIRSGASSYPAVQAFRDLAADVRSILGAGTKISYAADWSEYFGHQPGDGSGDVFFHLDPLWADTNTDFIGIDNYMPLSDWRDGFEHADGEGASAIGSSEPPNEGWPAIYDRAYLQTNIAGGEGFDWFYASAVDRTAQVRTPITDGGEAGNATGSSDPPNAKPWVFRYKDLRAWWSNPHYDRPGGLESATPTEWAPESKPIWFTELGCPAIDRGTNQPNVFFDPKSSESFTPHFSRGWRDDAIQRAYLEATYLWWGEAANNPVSSVYGGRMVHVPECAAWTWDARPYPFFPALTDVWTDGANWRLGHWLTGRLGAVSLAALVRHLCLRAGLPESRIDVTGLWGAVEGYAITALESPRASITTLSRHFGFDAVETEGVIRFIMRGRASVATLAPDDLVAAREGDVLELTRGQETELPQALKWQIARADEDYDAALVEARRITVDTTRIASESFPMAVPPEEAERRCRRALMEAWVGRETAAFRLPPSRLALDPADAIRLEHDGRLVDLRLV
;
A
#
# COMPACT_ATOMS: atom_id res chain seq x y z
N HIS A 1 -34.50 7.54 13.29
CA HIS A 1 -34.05 8.81 13.92
C HIS A 1 -33.15 9.61 12.97
N TYR A 2 -31.97 9.11 12.57
CA TYR A 2 -31.03 9.85 11.72
C TYR A 2 -31.63 10.34 10.39
N ALA A 3 -32.47 9.53 9.71
CA ALA A 3 -33.19 9.99 8.52
C ALA A 3 -34.05 11.25 8.75
N HIS A 4 -34.71 11.38 9.91
CA HIS A 4 -35.44 12.61 10.24
C HIS A 4 -34.51 13.79 10.50
N LEU A 5 -33.33 13.58 11.11
CA LEU A 5 -32.36 14.65 11.27
C LEU A 5 -31.85 15.15 9.91
N CYS A 6 -31.54 14.24 8.99
CA CYS A 6 -31.17 14.58 7.61
C CYS A 6 -32.29 15.37 6.91
N ALA A 7 -33.55 14.93 7.04
CA ALA A 7 -34.70 15.65 6.47
C ALA A 7 -34.83 17.08 7.04
N VAL A 8 -34.67 17.24 8.35
CA VAL A 8 -34.71 18.56 9.03
C VAL A 8 -33.54 19.45 8.61
N ALA A 9 -32.38 18.86 8.31
CA ALA A 9 -31.20 19.56 7.81
C ALA A 9 -31.32 20.01 6.32
N GLY A 10 -32.42 19.67 5.64
CA GLY A 10 -32.65 20.02 4.23
C GLY A 10 -32.38 18.86 3.26
N GLY A 11 -32.12 17.66 3.76
CA GLY A 11 -31.76 16.49 2.97
C GLY A 11 -30.25 16.22 2.95
N VAL A 12 -29.88 15.07 2.38
CA VAL A 12 -28.50 14.65 2.13
C VAL A 12 -28.43 13.95 0.77
N ASP A 13 -27.27 13.94 0.13
CA ASP A 13 -27.09 13.29 -1.17
C ASP A 13 -27.11 11.76 -1.05
N ALA A 14 -26.54 11.21 0.04
CA ALA A 14 -26.54 9.79 0.32
C ALA A 14 -26.75 9.47 1.82
N PHE A 15 -27.29 8.29 2.10
CA PHE A 15 -27.59 7.79 3.45
C PHE A 15 -27.31 6.28 3.55
N LEU A 16 -26.52 5.88 4.55
CA LEU A 16 -26.23 4.48 4.84
C LEU A 16 -27.11 3.96 5.97
N ILE A 17 -27.82 2.85 5.75
CA ILE A 17 -28.73 2.24 6.74
C ILE A 17 -28.01 1.39 7.79
N GLY A 18 -26.73 1.11 7.58
CA GLY A 18 -25.83 0.35 8.44
C GLY A 18 -24.44 0.21 7.79
N SER A 19 -23.45 -0.18 8.58
CA SER A 19 -22.08 -0.46 8.14
C SER A 19 -21.52 -1.66 8.92
N GLU A 20 -20.85 -2.58 8.21
CA GLU A 20 -20.10 -3.74 8.74
C GLU A 20 -20.85 -4.66 9.73
N MET A 21 -22.17 -4.81 9.57
CA MET A 21 -23.03 -5.64 10.43
C MET A 21 -22.94 -7.14 10.09
N ARG A 22 -21.74 -7.64 9.75
CA ARG A 22 -21.45 -9.03 9.35
C ARG A 22 -22.05 -10.08 10.25
N GLY A 23 -21.90 -9.87 11.56
CA GLY A 23 -22.42 -10.76 12.58
C GLY A 23 -23.95 -10.83 12.62
N LEU A 24 -24.67 -9.86 12.02
CA LEU A 24 -26.12 -9.84 11.89
C LEU A 24 -26.57 -10.34 10.51
N THR A 25 -25.96 -9.84 9.43
CA THR A 25 -26.30 -10.15 8.03
C THR A 25 -26.15 -11.63 7.71
N THR A 26 -25.20 -12.32 8.37
CA THR A 26 -24.94 -13.75 8.18
C THR A 26 -25.76 -14.68 9.08
N ILE A 27 -26.54 -14.15 10.03
CA ILE A 27 -27.41 -14.98 10.90
C ILE A 27 -28.48 -15.64 10.05
N ARG A 28 -28.65 -16.95 10.26
CA ARG A 28 -29.63 -17.77 9.56
C ARG A 28 -30.77 -18.20 10.48
N SER A 29 -32.02 -18.03 10.03
CA SER A 29 -33.21 -18.62 10.68
C SER A 29 -33.63 -19.95 10.04
N GLY A 30 -32.96 -20.36 8.97
CA GLY A 30 -33.16 -21.57 8.19
C GLY A 30 -32.01 -21.73 7.19
N ALA A 31 -32.00 -22.79 6.38
CA ALA A 31 -30.86 -23.13 5.51
C ALA A 31 -30.39 -21.97 4.60
N SER A 32 -31.34 -21.21 4.02
CA SER A 32 -31.10 -20.10 3.09
C SER A 32 -31.80 -18.79 3.50
N SER A 33 -32.20 -18.66 4.77
CA SER A 33 -33.01 -17.52 5.24
C SER A 33 -32.23 -16.60 6.16
N TYR A 34 -32.07 -15.34 5.74
CA TYR A 34 -31.31 -14.30 6.42
C TYR A 34 -32.22 -13.18 6.95
N PRO A 35 -32.78 -13.30 8.17
CA PRO A 35 -33.78 -12.36 8.68
C PRO A 35 -33.29 -10.91 8.80
N ALA A 36 -32.00 -10.70 9.11
CA ALA A 36 -31.43 -9.35 9.19
C ALA A 36 -31.45 -8.64 7.82
N VAL A 37 -31.23 -9.37 6.73
CA VAL A 37 -31.27 -8.82 5.36
C VAL A 37 -32.68 -8.31 5.04
N GLN A 38 -33.72 -9.07 5.42
CA GLN A 38 -35.10 -8.59 5.27
C GLN A 38 -35.35 -7.34 6.13
N ALA A 39 -34.89 -7.31 7.38
CA ALA A 39 -35.03 -6.13 8.24
C ALA A 39 -34.31 -4.90 7.66
N PHE A 40 -33.16 -5.07 6.99
CA PHE A 40 -32.49 -3.98 6.29
C PHE A 40 -33.26 -3.48 5.07
N ARG A 41 -33.93 -4.36 4.32
CA ARG A 41 -34.82 -3.94 3.23
C ARG A 41 -36.00 -3.11 3.75
N ASP A 42 -36.62 -3.57 4.83
CA ASP A 42 -37.71 -2.83 5.48
C ASP A 42 -37.22 -1.46 5.98
N LEU A 43 -36.02 -1.41 6.58
CA LEU A 43 -35.39 -0.15 7.01
C LEU A 43 -35.07 0.78 5.84
N ALA A 44 -34.61 0.26 4.70
CA ALA A 44 -34.37 1.05 3.49
C ALA A 44 -35.66 1.68 2.96
N ALA A 45 -36.77 0.94 2.98
CA ALA A 45 -38.09 1.46 2.62
C ALA A 45 -38.59 2.54 3.60
N ASP A 46 -38.39 2.34 4.90
CA ASP A 46 -38.72 3.33 5.92
C ASP A 46 -37.91 4.62 5.74
N VAL A 47 -36.61 4.52 5.52
CA VAL A 47 -35.74 5.68 5.24
C VAL A 47 -36.16 6.38 3.94
N ARG A 48 -36.49 5.61 2.89
CA ARG A 48 -37.01 6.15 1.63
C ARG A 48 -38.28 6.97 1.82
N SER A 49 -39.19 6.52 2.69
CA SER A 49 -40.43 7.24 2.98
C SER A 49 -40.20 8.62 3.64
N ILE A 50 -39.05 8.79 4.31
CA ILE A 50 -38.68 10.03 5.01
C ILE A 50 -37.86 10.96 4.12
N LEU A 51 -36.84 10.42 3.45
CA LEU A 51 -35.87 11.21 2.66
C LEU A 51 -36.31 11.41 1.19
N GLY A 52 -37.30 10.64 0.73
CA GLY A 52 -37.81 10.70 -0.63
C GLY A 52 -36.83 10.14 -1.67
N ALA A 53 -37.13 10.35 -2.95
CA ALA A 53 -36.37 9.78 -4.07
C ALA A 53 -35.05 10.52 -4.37
N GLY A 54 -34.83 11.70 -3.79
CA GLY A 54 -33.64 12.53 -4.04
C GLY A 54 -32.37 12.02 -3.36
N THR A 55 -32.50 11.44 -2.17
CA THR A 55 -31.36 10.89 -1.41
C THR A 55 -31.03 9.48 -1.87
N LYS A 56 -29.75 9.19 -2.13
CA LYS A 56 -29.27 7.84 -2.39
C LYS A 56 -29.23 7.02 -1.10
N ILE A 57 -29.72 5.79 -1.11
CA ILE A 57 -29.76 4.93 0.08
C ILE A 57 -28.97 3.65 -0.20
N SER A 58 -28.15 3.21 0.74
CA SER A 58 -27.50 1.90 0.68
C SER A 58 -27.12 1.37 2.06
N TYR A 59 -26.48 0.21 2.09
CA TYR A 59 -25.80 -0.40 3.21
C TYR A 59 -24.30 -0.46 2.89
N ALA A 60 -23.43 -0.20 3.87
CA ALA A 60 -21.98 -0.31 3.73
C ALA A 60 -21.54 -1.71 4.20
N ALA A 61 -21.34 -2.60 3.24
CA ALA A 61 -20.90 -3.96 3.53
C ALA A 61 -19.40 -4.00 3.81
N ASP A 62 -18.98 -4.76 4.81
CA ASP A 62 -17.56 -5.09 4.97
C ASP A 62 -17.05 -5.81 3.70
N TRP A 63 -15.81 -5.52 3.29
CA TRP A 63 -15.15 -6.10 2.10
C TRP A 63 -15.18 -7.64 2.03
N SER A 64 -15.36 -8.32 3.16
CA SER A 64 -15.43 -9.77 3.30
C SER A 64 -16.86 -10.34 3.40
N GLU A 65 -17.91 -9.51 3.32
CA GLU A 65 -19.31 -9.98 3.27
C GLU A 65 -20.07 -9.62 1.99
N TYR A 66 -19.70 -8.52 1.31
CA TYR A 66 -20.50 -7.98 0.20
C TYR A 66 -20.77 -9.02 -0.91
N PHE A 67 -19.79 -9.90 -1.15
CA PHE A 67 -19.78 -10.83 -2.27
C PHE A 67 -20.54 -12.14 -2.02
N GLY A 68 -20.92 -12.42 -0.77
CA GLY A 68 -21.60 -13.65 -0.39
C GLY A 68 -21.19 -14.16 0.98
N HIS A 69 -21.89 -15.18 1.45
CA HIS A 69 -21.64 -15.84 2.72
C HIS A 69 -21.35 -17.32 2.49
N GLN A 70 -20.14 -17.74 2.89
CA GLN A 70 -19.66 -19.12 2.85
C GLN A 70 -19.36 -19.58 4.28
N PRO A 71 -20.30 -20.26 4.97
CA PRO A 71 -20.12 -20.63 6.36
C PRO A 71 -19.02 -21.69 6.51
N GLY A 72 -18.16 -21.50 7.52
CA GLY A 72 -17.11 -22.45 7.89
C GLY A 72 -17.61 -23.71 8.61
N ASP A 73 -18.87 -24.11 8.42
CA ASP A 73 -19.52 -25.22 9.12
C ASP A 73 -19.43 -26.57 8.38
N GLY A 74 -18.74 -26.58 7.23
CA GLY A 74 -18.56 -27.77 6.40
C GLY A 74 -19.74 -28.08 5.46
N SER A 75 -20.77 -27.24 5.41
CA SER A 75 -21.87 -27.37 4.45
C SER A 75 -21.41 -27.25 3.00
N GLY A 76 -20.35 -26.46 2.74
CA GLY A 76 -19.97 -26.06 1.39
C GLY A 76 -20.92 -25.03 0.77
N ASP A 77 -21.81 -24.46 1.58
CA ASP A 77 -22.78 -23.47 1.11
C ASP A 77 -22.09 -22.22 0.56
N VAL A 78 -22.62 -21.70 -0.55
CA VAL A 78 -22.35 -20.33 -1.00
C VAL A 78 -23.66 -19.63 -1.23
N PHE A 79 -23.91 -18.56 -0.48
CA PHE A 79 -25.12 -17.76 -0.67
C PHE A 79 -24.78 -16.31 -0.95
N PHE A 80 -25.33 -15.75 -2.01
CA PHE A 80 -25.31 -14.31 -2.26
C PHE A 80 -26.37 -13.62 -1.38
N HIS A 81 -26.20 -13.77 -0.07
CA HIS A 81 -27.21 -13.45 0.94
C HIS A 81 -27.65 -11.98 0.98
N LEU A 82 -26.82 -11.06 0.47
CA LEU A 82 -27.14 -9.64 0.37
C LEU A 82 -27.82 -9.26 -0.95
N ASP A 83 -27.91 -10.16 -1.93
CA ASP A 83 -28.57 -9.87 -3.22
C ASP A 83 -29.99 -9.36 -3.08
N PRO A 84 -30.86 -9.85 -2.16
CA PRO A 84 -32.18 -9.25 -1.96
C PRO A 84 -32.14 -7.79 -1.54
N LEU A 85 -31.12 -7.37 -0.77
CA LEU A 85 -30.92 -5.97 -0.38
C LEU A 85 -30.31 -5.16 -1.52
N TRP A 86 -29.35 -5.73 -2.25
CA TRP A 86 -28.72 -5.12 -3.41
C TRP A 86 -29.66 -4.96 -4.60
N ALA A 87 -30.61 -5.87 -4.80
CA ALA A 87 -31.62 -5.80 -5.84
C ALA A 87 -32.78 -4.85 -5.47
N ASP A 88 -33.02 -4.62 -4.17
CA ASP A 88 -34.14 -3.81 -3.69
C ASP A 88 -34.18 -2.42 -4.32
N THR A 89 -35.35 -1.96 -4.77
CA THR A 89 -35.51 -0.66 -5.42
C THR A 89 -35.21 0.52 -4.51
N ASN A 90 -35.20 0.32 -3.19
CA ASN A 90 -34.84 1.36 -2.23
C ASN A 90 -33.33 1.52 -2.08
N THR A 91 -32.53 0.54 -2.50
CA THR A 91 -31.06 0.59 -2.50
C THR A 91 -30.55 1.13 -3.84
N ASP A 92 -29.74 2.18 -3.84
CA ASP A 92 -29.30 2.86 -5.07
C ASP A 92 -27.92 2.40 -5.59
N PHE A 93 -27.05 1.92 -4.71
CA PHE A 93 -25.67 1.54 -5.00
C PHE A 93 -25.22 0.39 -4.09
N ILE A 94 -24.12 -0.26 -4.42
CA ILE A 94 -23.47 -1.28 -3.58
C ILE A 94 -22.41 -0.58 -2.75
N GLY A 95 -22.65 -0.41 -1.45
CA GLY A 95 -21.68 0.18 -0.52
C GLY A 95 -20.70 -0.89 -0.02
N ILE A 96 -19.41 -0.62 -0.11
CA ILE A 96 -18.35 -1.53 0.36
C ILE A 96 -17.32 -0.74 1.18
N ASP A 97 -17.05 -1.21 2.40
CA ASP A 97 -15.93 -0.77 3.22
C ASP A 97 -14.67 -1.54 2.77
N ASN A 98 -14.00 -0.99 1.76
CA ASN A 98 -12.99 -1.66 0.94
C ASN A 98 -11.60 -1.64 1.59
N TYR A 99 -11.38 -2.58 2.50
CA TYR A 99 -10.09 -2.78 3.18
C TYR A 99 -9.31 -4.00 2.70
N MET A 100 -9.47 -4.36 1.42
CA MET A 100 -8.80 -5.50 0.80
C MET A 100 -7.27 -5.29 0.73
N PRO A 101 -6.43 -6.30 1.06
CA PRO A 101 -4.97 -6.16 1.04
C PRO A 101 -4.40 -5.76 -0.31
N LEU A 102 -3.40 -4.87 -0.35
CA LEU A 102 -2.69 -4.52 -1.61
C LEU A 102 -1.24 -5.03 -1.65
N SER A 103 -0.82 -5.81 -0.65
CA SER A 103 0.52 -6.38 -0.60
C SER A 103 0.60 -7.59 0.34
N ASP A 104 1.68 -8.36 0.23
CA ASP A 104 2.11 -9.44 1.14
C ASP A 104 3.62 -9.33 1.40
N TRP A 105 4.08 -8.09 1.63
CA TRP A 105 5.49 -7.74 1.70
C TRP A 105 6.14 -8.14 3.04
N ARG A 106 7.42 -8.55 3.01
CA ARG A 106 8.17 -9.03 4.19
C ARG A 106 9.55 -8.36 4.30
N ASP A 107 10.34 -8.72 5.30
CA ASP A 107 11.70 -8.20 5.45
C ASP A 107 12.61 -8.74 4.34
N GLY A 108 13.46 -7.88 3.77
CA GLY A 108 14.39 -8.25 2.71
C GLY A 108 13.72 -8.41 1.34
N PHE A 109 14.38 -9.18 0.47
CA PHE A 109 13.95 -9.46 -0.91
C PHE A 109 13.92 -10.96 -1.22
N GLU A 110 13.99 -11.81 -0.19
CA GLU A 110 13.95 -13.28 -0.32
C GLU A 110 12.51 -13.84 -0.24
N HIS A 111 11.52 -12.96 -0.10
CA HIS A 111 10.11 -13.33 -0.11
C HIS A 111 9.53 -13.25 -1.53
N ALA A 112 8.42 -13.95 -1.79
CA ALA A 112 7.86 -14.12 -3.13
C ALA A 112 7.59 -12.79 -3.88
N ASP A 113 7.21 -11.72 -3.19
CA ASP A 113 6.94 -10.41 -3.81
C ASP A 113 8.19 -9.60 -4.12
N GLY A 114 9.34 -9.96 -3.55
CA GLY A 114 10.61 -9.24 -3.70
C GLY A 114 11.69 -10.07 -4.37
N GLU A 115 11.52 -11.39 -4.46
CA GLU A 115 12.47 -12.30 -5.08
C GLU A 115 12.57 -12.01 -6.59
N GLY A 116 13.79 -11.88 -7.09
CA GLY A 116 14.04 -11.47 -8.46
C GLY A 116 13.78 -9.99 -8.76
N ALA A 117 13.47 -9.18 -7.73
CA ALA A 117 13.06 -7.77 -7.86
C ALA A 117 13.68 -7.02 -9.04
N SER A 118 12.77 -6.57 -9.90
CA SER A 118 13.06 -5.77 -11.07
C SER A 118 13.78 -4.46 -10.75
N ALA A 119 14.56 -3.97 -11.73
CA ALA A 119 15.06 -2.61 -11.68
C ALA A 119 13.89 -1.62 -11.71
N ILE A 120 13.98 -0.54 -10.92
CA ILE A 120 12.96 0.52 -10.85
C ILE A 120 12.73 1.12 -12.25
N GLY A 121 11.46 1.30 -12.61
CA GLY A 121 11.06 1.94 -13.87
C GLY A 121 11.07 1.00 -15.08
N SER A 122 11.36 -0.28 -14.89
CA SER A 122 11.17 -1.29 -15.94
C SER A 122 9.67 -1.47 -16.25
N SER A 123 9.31 -1.41 -17.53
CA SER A 123 7.93 -1.60 -18.01
C SER A 123 7.52 -3.07 -18.10
N GLU A 124 8.50 -3.97 -18.05
CA GLU A 124 8.32 -5.41 -17.94
C GLU A 124 9.15 -5.85 -16.72
N PRO A 125 8.59 -6.62 -15.76
CA PRO A 125 9.38 -7.07 -14.63
C PRO A 125 10.44 -8.07 -15.14
N PRO A 126 11.75 -7.75 -15.12
CA PRO A 126 12.75 -8.79 -15.26
C PRO A 126 12.70 -9.57 -13.94
N ASN A 127 12.28 -10.82 -14.00
CA ASN A 127 12.29 -11.79 -12.90
C ASN A 127 11.31 -11.49 -11.74
N GLU A 128 10.01 -11.70 -11.96
CA GLU A 128 8.93 -12.03 -10.99
C GLU A 128 8.66 -11.14 -9.75
N GLY A 129 9.61 -10.38 -9.19
CA GLY A 129 9.46 -9.58 -7.97
C GLY A 129 9.47 -8.06 -8.18
N TRP A 130 9.10 -7.35 -7.12
CA TRP A 130 8.93 -5.89 -7.07
C TRP A 130 10.05 -5.20 -6.26
N PRO A 131 10.41 -3.95 -6.58
CA PRO A 131 11.55 -3.27 -5.96
C PRO A 131 11.26 -2.73 -4.56
N ALA A 132 10.00 -2.50 -4.21
CA ALA A 132 9.59 -1.99 -2.90
C ALA A 132 8.08 -2.17 -2.67
N ILE A 133 7.68 -2.21 -1.40
CA ILE A 133 6.25 -2.16 -1.00
C ILE A 133 5.54 -0.86 -1.45
N TYR A 134 6.30 0.23 -1.60
CA TYR A 134 5.77 1.53 -2.04
C TYR A 134 5.61 1.61 -3.56
N ASP A 135 6.03 0.59 -4.30
CA ASP A 135 5.92 0.59 -5.75
C ASP A 135 4.44 0.62 -6.16
N ARG A 136 4.07 1.65 -6.92
CA ARG A 136 2.67 1.86 -7.29
C ARG A 136 2.15 0.73 -8.18
N ALA A 137 2.97 0.21 -9.09
CA ALA A 137 2.55 -0.88 -9.97
C ALA A 137 2.39 -2.19 -9.16
N TYR A 138 3.22 -2.45 -8.16
CA TYR A 138 3.02 -3.54 -7.22
C TYR A 138 1.66 -3.46 -6.51
N LEU A 139 1.36 -2.32 -5.90
CA LEU A 139 0.08 -2.13 -5.20
C LEU A 139 -1.11 -2.24 -6.15
N GLN A 140 -0.97 -1.73 -7.38
CA GLN A 140 -2.04 -1.76 -8.40
C GLN A 140 -2.30 -3.16 -8.96
N THR A 141 -1.27 -3.99 -9.15
CA THR A 141 -1.47 -5.38 -9.58
C THR A 141 -2.21 -6.21 -8.53
N ASN A 142 -2.17 -5.80 -7.26
CA ASN A 142 -2.89 -6.45 -6.16
C ASN A 142 -4.33 -5.93 -5.95
N ILE A 143 -4.81 -4.92 -6.70
CA ILE A 143 -6.20 -4.44 -6.57
C ILE A 143 -7.19 -5.48 -7.09
N ALA A 144 -6.91 -6.03 -8.28
CA ALA A 144 -7.66 -7.14 -8.89
C ALA A 144 -6.74 -8.35 -9.08
N GLY A 145 -5.98 -8.67 -8.02
CA GLY A 145 -4.96 -9.72 -7.99
C GLY A 145 -4.49 -9.98 -6.54
N GLY A 146 -3.57 -10.93 -6.38
CA GLY A 146 -2.95 -11.26 -5.08
C GLY A 146 -3.91 -11.96 -4.10
N GLU A 147 -3.71 -11.71 -2.80
CA GLU A 147 -4.54 -12.30 -1.74
C GLU A 147 -6.02 -11.94 -1.93
N GLY A 148 -6.91 -12.92 -1.98
CA GLY A 148 -8.36 -12.70 -2.19
C GLY A 148 -8.81 -12.65 -3.65
N PHE A 149 -7.87 -12.75 -4.59
CA PHE A 149 -8.16 -12.89 -6.01
C PHE A 149 -7.49 -14.15 -6.58
N ASP A 150 -6.15 -14.18 -6.56
CA ASP A 150 -5.38 -15.30 -7.11
C ASP A 150 -5.28 -16.44 -6.08
N TRP A 151 -5.08 -16.09 -4.81
CA TRP A 151 -4.76 -17.03 -3.75
C TRP A 151 -5.25 -16.58 -2.37
N PHE A 152 -5.22 -17.49 -1.41
CA PHE A 152 -5.46 -17.24 0.02
C PHE A 152 -4.49 -18.04 0.89
N TYR A 153 -4.45 -17.75 2.19
CA TYR A 153 -3.73 -18.57 3.17
C TYR A 153 -4.69 -19.49 3.92
N ALA A 154 -4.45 -20.80 3.86
CA ALA A 154 -5.27 -21.78 4.57
C ALA A 154 -5.04 -21.79 6.09
N SER A 155 -3.89 -21.27 6.54
CA SER A 155 -3.55 -21.17 7.96
C SER A 155 -2.56 -20.02 8.24
N ALA A 156 -2.39 -19.68 9.52
CA ALA A 156 -1.35 -18.75 9.96
C ALA A 156 0.08 -19.29 9.71
N VAL A 157 0.25 -20.61 9.71
CA VAL A 157 1.53 -21.26 9.36
C VAL A 157 1.85 -21.02 7.89
N ASP A 158 0.86 -21.23 7.01
CA ASP A 158 1.00 -20.96 5.58
C ASP A 158 1.29 -19.49 5.31
N ARG A 159 0.61 -18.58 6.03
CA ARG A 159 0.93 -17.14 5.95
C ARG A 159 2.37 -16.87 6.36
N THR A 160 2.87 -17.48 7.43
CA THR A 160 4.26 -17.27 7.88
C THR A 160 5.26 -17.80 6.86
N ALA A 161 5.01 -18.99 6.30
CA ALA A 161 5.85 -19.63 5.30
C ALA A 161 5.63 -19.11 3.86
N GLN A 162 4.70 -18.16 3.68
CA GLN A 162 4.27 -17.64 2.39
C GLN A 162 3.72 -18.70 1.41
N VAL A 163 3.12 -19.77 1.93
CA VAL A 163 2.48 -20.85 1.15
C VAL A 163 1.10 -20.39 0.67
N ARG A 164 1.03 -19.92 -0.57
CA ARG A 164 -0.18 -19.37 -1.20
C ARG A 164 -1.03 -20.47 -1.82
N THR A 165 -2.28 -20.60 -1.39
CA THR A 165 -3.23 -21.58 -1.95
C THR A 165 -4.08 -20.92 -3.03
N PRO A 166 -4.08 -21.41 -4.29
CA PRO A 166 -4.90 -20.83 -5.35
C PRO A 166 -6.41 -20.84 -5.03
N ILE A 167 -7.12 -19.77 -5.39
CA ILE A 167 -8.57 -19.73 -5.31
C ILE A 167 -9.16 -20.37 -6.58
N THR A 168 -9.86 -21.49 -6.42
CA THR A 168 -10.48 -22.26 -7.51
C THR A 168 -11.93 -22.60 -7.19
N ASP A 169 -12.71 -22.95 -8.23
CA ASP A 169 -14.11 -23.38 -8.09
C ASP A 169 -14.27 -24.91 -7.88
N GLY A 170 -13.18 -25.67 -7.71
CA GLY A 170 -13.24 -27.12 -7.49
C GLY A 170 -13.86 -27.98 -8.61
N GLY A 171 -14.34 -27.40 -9.71
CA GLY A 171 -14.76 -28.13 -10.92
C GLY A 171 -13.56 -28.87 -11.51
N GLU A 172 -13.74 -30.14 -11.91
CA GLU A 172 -12.65 -31.04 -12.33
C GLU A 172 -11.55 -30.31 -13.13
N ALA A 173 -10.32 -30.39 -12.62
CA ALA A 173 -9.11 -29.86 -13.25
C ALA A 173 -8.80 -30.62 -14.55
N GLY A 174 -9.50 -30.27 -15.61
CA GLY A 174 -9.15 -30.62 -16.99
C GLY A 174 -7.96 -29.78 -17.42
N ASN A 175 -6.80 -30.41 -17.47
CA ASN A 175 -5.51 -29.87 -17.91
C ASN A 175 -5.62 -28.92 -19.12
N ALA A 176 -5.51 -27.61 -18.90
CA ALA A 176 -5.35 -26.61 -19.95
C ALA A 176 -4.28 -25.59 -19.54
N THR A 177 -3.19 -25.59 -20.29
CA THR A 177 -2.05 -24.69 -20.17
C THR A 177 -2.48 -23.24 -20.32
N GLY A 178 -2.29 -22.41 -19.28
CA GLY A 178 -2.28 -20.95 -19.38
C GLY A 178 -3.45 -20.19 -18.73
N SER A 179 -4.53 -20.86 -18.35
CA SER A 179 -5.50 -20.37 -17.36
C SER A 179 -6.01 -21.58 -16.58
N SER A 180 -5.84 -21.59 -15.25
CA SER A 180 -6.08 -22.77 -14.40
C SER A 180 -7.56 -23.17 -14.25
N ASP A 181 -8.48 -22.37 -14.79
CA ASP A 181 -9.91 -22.56 -14.57
C ASP A 181 -10.54 -23.31 -15.76
N PRO A 182 -11.22 -24.47 -15.53
CA PRO A 182 -11.95 -25.15 -16.59
C PRO A 182 -13.04 -24.23 -17.17
N PRO A 183 -13.49 -24.46 -18.42
CA PRO A 183 -14.31 -23.50 -19.17
C PRO A 183 -15.68 -23.13 -18.56
N ASN A 184 -16.10 -23.79 -17.48
CA ASN A 184 -17.32 -23.49 -16.72
C ASN A 184 -17.05 -23.16 -15.23
N ALA A 185 -15.79 -23.10 -14.79
CA ALA A 185 -15.48 -22.71 -13.42
C ALA A 185 -15.77 -21.23 -13.19
N LYS A 186 -16.32 -20.93 -12.02
CA LYS A 186 -16.64 -19.58 -11.55
C LYS A 186 -15.86 -19.28 -10.26
N PRO A 187 -14.52 -19.28 -10.30
CA PRO A 187 -13.71 -19.03 -9.10
C PRO A 187 -13.97 -17.65 -8.51
N TRP A 188 -14.45 -16.69 -9.32
CA TRP A 188 -14.85 -15.36 -8.88
C TRP A 188 -15.88 -15.37 -7.74
N VAL A 189 -16.67 -16.43 -7.61
CA VAL A 189 -17.63 -16.63 -6.50
C VAL A 189 -16.92 -16.68 -5.14
N PHE A 190 -15.63 -17.01 -5.12
CA PHE A 190 -14.78 -17.09 -3.93
C PHE A 190 -13.73 -15.97 -3.86
N ARG A 191 -13.69 -15.06 -4.85
CA ARG A 191 -12.72 -13.96 -4.93
C ARG A 191 -13.36 -12.67 -4.44
N TYR A 192 -13.17 -12.32 -3.18
CA TYR A 192 -13.69 -11.06 -2.63
C TYR A 192 -13.08 -9.81 -3.28
N LYS A 193 -12.02 -9.92 -4.07
CA LYS A 193 -11.48 -8.80 -4.87
C LYS A 193 -12.04 -8.73 -6.29
N ASP A 194 -12.74 -9.77 -6.76
CA ASP A 194 -13.22 -9.83 -8.14
C ASP A 194 -14.54 -9.06 -8.31
N LEU A 195 -14.48 -7.76 -7.99
CA LEU A 195 -15.60 -6.82 -8.07
C LEU A 195 -16.20 -6.79 -9.47
N ARG A 196 -15.36 -6.92 -10.51
CA ARG A 196 -15.82 -6.92 -11.91
C ARG A 196 -16.66 -8.16 -12.20
N ALA A 197 -16.15 -9.35 -11.93
CA ALA A 197 -16.91 -10.56 -12.23
C ALA A 197 -18.16 -10.68 -11.36
N TRP A 198 -18.09 -10.31 -10.07
CA TRP A 198 -19.28 -10.23 -9.22
C TRP A 198 -20.33 -9.29 -9.82
N TRP A 199 -19.93 -8.06 -10.17
CA TRP A 199 -20.85 -7.06 -10.69
C TRP A 199 -21.45 -7.40 -12.06
N SER A 200 -20.70 -8.04 -12.96
CA SER A 200 -21.11 -8.30 -14.34
C SER A 200 -21.80 -9.65 -14.58
N ASN A 201 -21.83 -10.56 -13.60
CA ASN A 201 -22.38 -11.91 -13.79
C ASN A 201 -23.69 -12.13 -13.04
N PRO A 202 -24.59 -13.01 -13.56
CA PRO A 202 -25.71 -13.51 -12.79
C PRO A 202 -25.20 -14.34 -11.60
N HIS A 203 -25.81 -14.14 -10.44
CA HIS A 203 -25.48 -14.84 -9.20
C HIS A 203 -26.34 -16.08 -9.03
N TYR A 204 -25.73 -17.18 -8.59
CA TYR A 204 -26.43 -18.44 -8.34
C TYR A 204 -25.99 -19.01 -7.00
N ASP A 205 -26.91 -19.11 -6.06
CA ASP A 205 -26.63 -19.76 -4.77
C ASP A 205 -26.21 -21.22 -4.96
N ARG A 206 -25.35 -21.70 -4.06
CA ARG A 206 -24.78 -23.05 -4.08
C ARG A 206 -25.03 -23.78 -2.76
N PRO A 207 -26.27 -24.16 -2.45
CA PRO A 207 -26.56 -24.98 -1.27
C PRO A 207 -25.82 -26.32 -1.37
N GLY A 208 -25.07 -26.70 -0.34
CA GLY A 208 -24.25 -27.90 -0.35
C GLY A 208 -23.12 -27.88 -1.39
N GLY A 209 -22.71 -26.71 -1.87
CA GLY A 209 -21.72 -26.53 -2.93
C GLY A 209 -22.25 -26.76 -4.35
N LEU A 210 -23.55 -27.03 -4.52
CA LEU A 210 -24.16 -27.28 -5.82
C LEU A 210 -24.91 -26.05 -6.34
N GLU A 211 -24.50 -25.55 -7.50
CA GLU A 211 -25.13 -24.40 -8.13
C GLU A 211 -26.62 -24.60 -8.42
N SER A 212 -27.42 -23.63 -7.99
CA SER A 212 -28.87 -23.60 -8.21
C SER A 212 -29.20 -23.39 -9.68
N ALA A 213 -30.33 -23.93 -10.13
CA ALA A 213 -30.77 -23.79 -11.53
C ALA A 213 -31.26 -22.37 -11.88
N THR A 214 -31.64 -21.58 -10.86
CA THR A 214 -32.16 -20.22 -11.02
C THR A 214 -31.22 -19.23 -10.37
N PRO A 215 -30.98 -18.06 -11.00
CA PRO A 215 -30.20 -17.02 -10.37
C PRO A 215 -30.96 -16.37 -9.22
N THR A 216 -30.24 -15.62 -8.39
CA THR A 216 -30.81 -14.74 -7.36
C THR A 216 -31.51 -13.53 -7.99
N GLU A 217 -31.98 -12.60 -7.16
CA GLU A 217 -32.59 -11.33 -7.60
C GLU A 217 -31.56 -10.35 -8.19
N TRP A 218 -30.25 -10.62 -8.09
CA TRP A 218 -29.23 -9.74 -8.65
C TRP A 218 -29.32 -9.65 -10.17
N ALA A 219 -29.48 -8.42 -10.66
CA ALA A 219 -29.37 -8.09 -12.06
C ALA A 219 -27.94 -7.59 -12.36
N PRO A 220 -27.19 -8.24 -13.27
CA PRO A 220 -25.86 -7.80 -13.64
C PRO A 220 -25.81 -6.32 -14.03
N GLU A 221 -24.75 -5.64 -13.58
CA GLU A 221 -24.47 -4.24 -13.88
C GLU A 221 -25.53 -3.23 -13.41
N SER A 222 -26.50 -3.65 -12.59
CA SER A 222 -27.70 -2.86 -12.31
C SER A 222 -27.45 -1.62 -11.46
N LYS A 223 -26.42 -1.63 -10.62
CA LYS A 223 -26.09 -0.54 -9.67
C LYS A 223 -24.59 -0.30 -9.60
N PRO A 224 -24.12 0.95 -9.41
CA PRO A 224 -22.71 1.22 -9.20
C PRO A 224 -22.25 0.74 -7.82
N ILE A 225 -20.94 0.52 -7.69
CA ILE A 225 -20.22 0.25 -6.44
C ILE A 225 -19.64 1.56 -5.92
N TRP A 226 -19.87 1.86 -4.65
CA TRP A 226 -19.26 2.97 -3.93
C TRP A 226 -18.41 2.37 -2.82
N PHE A 227 -17.13 2.75 -2.75
CA PHE A 227 -16.32 2.43 -1.58
C PHE A 227 -16.67 3.41 -0.46
N THR A 228 -17.57 2.99 0.42
CA THR A 228 -18.06 3.79 1.55
C THR A 228 -16.97 4.05 2.57
N GLU A 229 -15.99 3.15 2.63
CA GLU A 229 -14.69 3.36 3.23
C GLU A 229 -13.61 2.75 2.34
N LEU A 230 -12.41 3.35 2.35
CA LEU A 230 -11.17 2.74 1.85
C LEU A 230 -9.99 3.42 2.55
N GLY A 231 -8.90 2.70 2.74
CA GLY A 231 -7.70 3.27 3.35
C GLY A 231 -6.82 2.19 3.94
N CYS A 232 -5.66 2.59 4.45
CA CYS A 232 -4.84 1.73 5.28
C CYS A 232 -4.24 2.54 6.46
N PRO A 233 -3.88 1.88 7.56
CA PRO A 233 -3.24 2.54 8.68
C PRO A 233 -1.87 3.10 8.27
N ALA A 234 -1.49 4.27 8.82
CA ALA A 234 -0.18 4.89 8.59
C ALA A 234 0.92 4.22 9.42
N ILE A 235 1.12 2.93 9.16
CA ILE A 235 2.03 2.04 9.86
C ILE A 235 2.82 1.24 8.83
N ASP A 236 4.04 0.83 9.18
CA ASP A 236 4.85 -0.09 8.36
C ASP A 236 3.97 -1.20 7.78
N ARG A 237 4.02 -1.41 6.46
CA ARG A 237 3.22 -2.44 5.79
C ARG A 237 1.71 -2.31 5.98
N GLY A 238 1.20 -1.09 6.12
CA GLY A 238 -0.24 -0.77 6.18
C GLY A 238 -1.07 -1.50 5.11
N THR A 239 -0.52 -1.62 3.91
CA THR A 239 -1.15 -2.29 2.76
C THR A 239 -1.28 -3.80 2.87
N ASN A 240 -0.52 -4.46 3.77
CA ASN A 240 -0.62 -5.91 3.97
C ASN A 240 -1.93 -6.32 4.65
N GLN A 241 -2.51 -5.43 5.45
CA GLN A 241 -3.75 -5.70 6.17
C GLN A 241 -4.49 -4.37 6.42
N PRO A 242 -5.10 -3.77 5.39
CA PRO A 242 -5.64 -2.40 5.49
C PRO A 242 -6.79 -2.24 6.48
N ASN A 243 -7.46 -3.35 6.84
CA ASN A 243 -8.63 -3.35 7.73
C ASN A 243 -8.28 -3.22 9.22
N VAL A 244 -7.03 -3.45 9.64
CA VAL A 244 -6.70 -3.38 11.07
C VAL A 244 -6.44 -1.95 11.50
N PHE A 245 -6.90 -1.62 12.71
CA PHE A 245 -6.58 -0.38 13.39
C PHE A 245 -5.71 -0.67 14.62
N PHE A 246 -4.97 0.36 15.04
CA PHE A 246 -4.19 0.33 16.27
C PHE A 246 -4.89 1.19 17.34
N ASP A 247 -5.32 0.54 18.42
CA ASP A 247 -5.85 1.20 19.62
C ASP A 247 -5.40 0.42 20.86
N PRO A 248 -4.41 0.90 21.63
CA PRO A 248 -3.92 0.22 22.83
C PRO A 248 -5.00 -0.14 23.87
N LYS A 249 -6.20 0.43 23.78
CA LYS A 249 -7.33 0.16 24.67
C LYS A 249 -8.29 -0.92 24.15
N SER A 250 -8.15 -1.33 22.89
CA SER A 250 -9.03 -2.31 22.24
C SER A 250 -8.38 -3.70 22.19
N SER A 251 -9.19 -4.74 22.42
CA SER A 251 -8.79 -6.12 22.15
C SER A 251 -8.67 -6.44 20.66
N GLU A 252 -9.17 -5.55 19.79
CA GLU A 252 -9.10 -5.66 18.34
C GLU A 252 -7.97 -4.82 17.74
N SER A 253 -7.02 -4.38 18.58
CA SER A 253 -5.87 -3.61 18.14
C SER A 253 -4.77 -4.51 17.60
N PHE A 254 -4.48 -4.35 16.31
CA PHE A 254 -3.45 -5.13 15.61
C PHE A 254 -2.54 -4.21 14.79
N THR A 255 -1.32 -4.68 14.59
CA THR A 255 -0.43 -4.17 13.53
C THR A 255 -0.61 -5.02 12.29
N PRO A 256 -0.48 -4.48 11.07
CA PRO A 256 -0.59 -5.26 9.85
C PRO A 256 0.38 -6.44 9.83
N HIS A 257 0.07 -7.45 9.01
CA HIS A 257 0.92 -8.63 8.87
C HIS A 257 2.37 -8.25 8.56
N PHE A 258 3.29 -8.81 9.35
CA PHE A 258 4.74 -8.58 9.28
C PHE A 258 5.19 -7.15 9.59
N SER A 259 4.29 -6.22 9.92
CA SER A 259 4.63 -4.84 10.27
C SER A 259 5.62 -4.78 11.44
N ARG A 260 6.57 -3.84 11.37
CA ARG A 260 7.43 -3.47 12.51
C ARG A 260 6.74 -2.54 13.51
N GLY A 261 5.51 -2.10 13.22
CA GLY A 261 4.70 -1.30 14.13
C GLY A 261 5.06 0.19 14.23
N TRP A 262 5.97 0.70 13.38
CA TRP A 262 6.32 2.12 13.37
C TRP A 262 5.40 2.95 12.47
N ARG A 263 5.32 4.27 12.69
CA ARG A 263 4.57 5.19 11.83
C ARG A 263 5.18 5.25 10.43
N ASP A 264 4.33 5.13 9.40
CA ASP A 264 4.70 5.29 8.00
C ASP A 264 3.57 5.98 7.24
N ASP A 265 3.76 7.27 6.96
CA ASP A 265 2.78 8.06 6.21
C ASP A 265 2.91 7.85 4.69
N ALA A 266 4.09 7.42 4.22
CA ALA A 266 4.35 7.21 2.80
C ALA A 266 3.60 6.00 2.27
N ILE A 267 3.48 4.93 3.05
CA ILE A 267 2.71 3.74 2.66
C ILE A 267 1.20 4.02 2.57
N GLN A 268 0.66 4.83 3.50
CA GLN A 268 -0.74 5.28 3.44
C GLN A 268 -1.01 6.09 2.17
N ARG A 269 -0.11 7.02 1.84
CA ARG A 269 -0.21 7.76 0.58
C ARG A 269 -0.14 6.84 -0.64
N ALA A 270 0.81 5.91 -0.65
CA ALA A 270 1.00 4.98 -1.77
C ALA A 270 -0.26 4.12 -2.01
N TYR A 271 -0.90 3.64 -0.94
CA TYR A 271 -2.20 2.94 -1.02
C TYR A 271 -3.28 3.78 -1.69
N LEU A 272 -3.46 5.04 -1.24
CA LEU A 272 -4.50 5.92 -1.77
C LEU A 272 -4.22 6.27 -3.24
N GLU A 273 -2.97 6.62 -3.57
CA GLU A 273 -2.58 6.93 -4.94
C GLU A 273 -2.76 5.70 -5.86
N ALA A 274 -2.37 4.50 -5.42
CA ALA A 274 -2.55 3.27 -6.18
C ALA A 274 -4.04 3.02 -6.49
N THR A 275 -4.89 3.06 -5.44
CA THR A 275 -6.33 2.78 -5.54
C THR A 275 -7.06 3.79 -6.43
N TYR A 276 -6.94 5.09 -6.15
CA TYR A 276 -7.67 6.11 -6.91
C TYR A 276 -7.23 6.20 -8.37
N LEU A 277 -5.92 6.09 -8.65
CA LEU A 277 -5.42 6.12 -10.02
C LEU A 277 -5.84 4.88 -10.82
N TRP A 278 -5.89 3.71 -10.19
CA TRP A 278 -6.26 2.48 -10.87
C TRP A 278 -7.74 2.47 -11.26
N TRP A 279 -8.63 2.83 -10.33
CA TRP A 279 -10.08 2.93 -10.61
C TRP A 279 -10.46 4.13 -11.47
N GLY A 280 -9.59 5.15 -11.54
CA GLY A 280 -9.73 6.29 -12.45
C GLY A 280 -9.44 5.94 -13.91
N GLU A 281 -8.72 4.84 -14.17
CA GLU A 281 -8.43 4.37 -15.52
C GLU A 281 -9.62 3.62 -16.12
N ALA A 282 -10.00 4.00 -17.35
CA ALA A 282 -11.19 3.49 -18.02
C ALA A 282 -11.10 1.98 -18.31
N ALA A 283 -9.90 1.46 -18.54
CA ALA A 283 -9.65 0.05 -18.79
C ALA A 283 -9.94 -0.84 -17.57
N ASN A 284 -9.80 -0.29 -16.36
CA ASN A 284 -9.98 -1.02 -15.11
C ASN A 284 -11.43 -0.92 -14.58
N ASN A 285 -12.15 0.12 -14.97
CA ASN A 285 -13.47 0.44 -14.45
C ASN A 285 -14.52 0.47 -15.59
N PRO A 286 -15.18 -0.66 -15.92
CA PRO A 286 -16.08 -0.76 -17.07
C PRO A 286 -17.33 0.13 -16.93
N VAL A 287 -17.99 0.39 -18.07
CA VAL A 287 -19.26 1.14 -18.12
C VAL A 287 -20.43 0.16 -18.13
N SER A 288 -21.43 0.41 -17.29
CA SER A 288 -22.69 -0.34 -17.24
C SER A 288 -23.49 -0.17 -18.51
N SER A 289 -23.93 -1.30 -19.07
CA SER A 289 -24.92 -1.35 -20.14
C SER A 289 -26.33 -0.94 -19.67
N VAL A 290 -26.58 -0.91 -18.35
CA VAL A 290 -27.89 -0.60 -17.74
C VAL A 290 -28.06 0.90 -17.46
N TYR A 291 -27.11 1.53 -16.77
CA TYR A 291 -27.20 2.93 -16.36
C TYR A 291 -26.18 3.86 -17.03
N GLY A 292 -25.28 3.34 -17.87
CA GLY A 292 -24.33 4.13 -18.66
C GLY A 292 -23.18 4.79 -17.87
N GLY A 293 -23.06 4.52 -16.57
CA GLY A 293 -21.97 5.00 -15.70
C GLY A 293 -20.92 3.92 -15.41
N ARG A 294 -19.87 4.28 -14.68
CA ARG A 294 -18.77 3.38 -14.30
C ARG A 294 -19.17 2.42 -13.17
N MET A 295 -18.66 1.19 -13.21
CA MET A 295 -18.86 0.16 -12.18
C MET A 295 -18.51 0.68 -10.79
N VAL A 296 -17.30 1.21 -10.59
CA VAL A 296 -16.92 1.91 -9.35
C VAL A 296 -17.12 3.41 -9.56
N HIS A 297 -17.96 4.03 -8.75
CA HIS A 297 -18.22 5.46 -8.81
C HIS A 297 -17.20 6.23 -7.96
N VAL A 298 -15.97 6.34 -8.48
CA VAL A 298 -14.81 6.94 -7.81
C VAL A 298 -15.07 8.29 -7.12
N PRO A 299 -15.86 9.24 -7.68
CA PRO A 299 -16.14 10.51 -7.01
C PRO A 299 -16.82 10.40 -5.65
N GLU A 300 -17.50 9.28 -5.36
CA GLU A 300 -18.22 9.03 -4.10
C GLU A 300 -17.48 8.00 -3.22
N CYS A 301 -16.28 7.58 -3.60
CA CYS A 301 -15.45 6.70 -2.77
C CYS A 301 -14.76 7.51 -1.66
N ALA A 302 -15.02 7.16 -0.40
CA ALA A 302 -14.57 7.91 0.75
C ALA A 302 -13.33 7.30 1.41
N ALA A 303 -12.25 8.09 1.50
CA ALA A 303 -11.05 7.68 2.21
C ALA A 303 -11.26 7.80 3.73
N TRP A 304 -11.04 6.70 4.45
CA TRP A 304 -11.08 6.65 5.90
C TRP A 304 -9.70 7.05 6.46
N THR A 305 -9.56 8.04 7.35
CA THR A 305 -10.63 8.96 7.79
C THR A 305 -10.15 10.40 7.94
N TRP A 306 -11.07 11.35 7.77
CA TRP A 306 -10.84 12.77 8.05
C TRP A 306 -11.54 13.16 9.35
N ASP A 307 -10.75 13.54 10.36
CA ASP A 307 -11.31 13.99 11.63
C ASP A 307 -11.89 15.41 11.52
N ALA A 308 -13.07 15.63 12.09
CA ALA A 308 -13.67 16.96 12.15
C ALA A 308 -12.96 17.89 13.16
N ARG A 309 -12.22 17.33 14.13
CA ARG A 309 -11.39 18.12 15.03
C ARG A 309 -10.20 18.70 14.25
N PRO A 310 -9.96 20.02 14.34
CA PRO A 310 -8.92 20.66 13.56
C PRO A 310 -7.52 20.19 13.97
N TYR A 311 -6.68 19.92 12.98
CA TYR A 311 -5.23 19.76 13.17
C TYR A 311 -4.56 21.14 13.38
N PRO A 312 -3.57 21.30 14.28
CA PRO A 312 -2.92 20.25 15.06
C PRO A 312 -3.60 19.94 16.41
N PHE A 313 -4.69 20.63 16.76
CA PHE A 313 -5.35 20.45 18.07
C PHE A 313 -5.65 18.97 18.31
N PHE A 314 -6.36 18.31 17.39
CA PHE A 314 -6.28 16.85 17.33
C PHE A 314 -5.09 16.47 16.42
N PRO A 315 -4.15 15.63 16.88
CA PRO A 315 -4.19 14.83 18.12
C PRO A 315 -3.54 15.45 19.37
N ALA A 316 -3.00 16.67 19.31
CA ALA A 316 -2.13 17.24 20.35
C ALA A 316 -2.76 17.49 21.74
N LEU A 317 -4.04 17.90 21.82
CA LEU A 317 -4.72 18.22 23.09
C LEU A 317 -5.18 16.94 23.82
N THR A 318 -4.21 16.18 24.31
CA THR A 318 -4.41 14.91 25.01
C THR A 318 -5.03 15.04 26.41
N ASP A 319 -5.08 16.26 26.95
CA ASP A 319 -5.83 16.62 28.16
C ASP A 319 -7.33 16.82 27.89
N VAL A 320 -7.71 17.07 26.63
CA VAL A 320 -9.12 17.20 26.19
C VAL A 320 -9.64 15.89 25.60
N TRP A 321 -8.84 15.20 24.79
CA TRP A 321 -9.22 13.98 24.09
C TRP A 321 -8.34 12.79 24.48
N THR A 322 -8.95 11.62 24.64
CA THR A 322 -8.23 10.43 25.15
C THR A 322 -7.67 9.53 24.04
N ASP A 323 -7.99 9.80 22.79
CA ASP A 323 -7.71 9.00 21.60
C ASP A 323 -6.60 9.58 20.71
N GLY A 324 -5.96 10.68 21.11
CA GLY A 324 -4.89 11.32 20.33
C GLY A 324 -3.72 10.39 19.97
N ALA A 325 -3.39 9.43 20.84
CA ALA A 325 -2.33 8.44 20.58
C ALA A 325 -2.64 7.54 19.37
N ASN A 326 -3.92 7.32 19.05
CA ASN A 326 -4.35 6.44 17.95
C ASN A 326 -4.09 7.09 16.58
N TRP A 327 -4.12 8.43 16.51
CA TRP A 327 -3.80 9.17 15.27
C TRP A 327 -2.47 8.72 14.68
N ARG A 328 -1.45 8.52 15.53
CA ARG A 328 -0.07 8.21 15.11
C ARG A 328 0.05 6.99 14.21
N LEU A 329 -0.77 5.95 14.39
CA LEU A 329 -0.68 4.69 13.64
C LEU A 329 -1.98 4.32 12.92
N GLY A 330 -3.09 5.02 13.17
CA GLY A 330 -4.37 4.74 12.51
C GLY A 330 -4.52 5.41 11.14
N HIS A 331 -5.73 5.31 10.60
CA HIS A 331 -6.09 5.72 9.24
C HIS A 331 -6.25 7.23 9.04
N TRP A 332 -6.19 8.04 10.09
CA TRP A 332 -6.40 9.49 10.00
C TRP A 332 -5.55 10.17 8.93
N LEU A 333 -6.20 10.98 8.09
CA LEU A 333 -5.59 11.74 7.01
C LEU A 333 -5.32 13.20 7.41
N THR A 334 -6.06 13.71 8.41
CA THR A 334 -5.91 15.07 8.91
C THR A 334 -4.48 15.29 9.42
N GLY A 335 -3.79 16.31 8.90
CA GLY A 335 -2.39 16.59 9.18
C GLY A 335 -1.37 15.83 8.31
N ARG A 336 -1.77 14.74 7.64
CA ARG A 336 -0.89 13.93 6.78
C ARG A 336 -1.06 14.22 5.30
N LEU A 337 -2.32 14.33 4.84
CA LEU A 337 -2.63 14.46 3.41
C LEU A 337 -2.01 15.73 2.78
N GLY A 338 -1.74 16.75 3.59
CA GLY A 338 -1.08 17.98 3.16
C GLY A 338 0.42 17.85 2.89
N ALA A 339 1.07 16.76 3.33
CA ALA A 339 2.48 16.52 3.04
C ALA A 339 2.69 16.34 1.52
N VAL A 340 3.84 16.78 1.01
CA VAL A 340 4.19 16.62 -0.41
C VAL A 340 4.93 15.30 -0.60
N SER A 341 4.74 14.61 -1.73
CA SER A 341 5.52 13.40 -2.00
C SER A 341 6.96 13.77 -2.33
N LEU A 342 7.92 12.97 -1.87
CA LEU A 342 9.33 13.19 -2.18
C LEU A 342 9.57 13.27 -3.69
N ALA A 343 8.93 12.36 -4.44
CA ALA A 343 8.95 12.33 -5.89
C ALA A 343 8.45 13.66 -6.51
N ALA A 344 7.32 14.19 -6.03
CA ALA A 344 6.77 15.46 -6.53
C ALA A 344 7.69 16.65 -6.20
N LEU A 345 8.27 16.69 -4.98
CA LEU A 345 9.19 17.75 -4.60
C LEU A 345 10.47 17.74 -5.44
N VAL A 346 11.10 16.58 -5.62
CA VAL A 346 12.31 16.45 -6.44
C VAL A 346 12.02 16.81 -7.90
N ARG A 347 10.91 16.31 -8.46
CA ARG A 347 10.45 16.69 -9.81
C ARG A 347 10.28 18.21 -9.92
N HIS A 348 9.62 18.84 -8.95
CA HIS A 348 9.42 20.28 -8.93
C HIS A 348 10.75 21.06 -8.93
N LEU A 349 11.72 20.64 -8.12
CA LEU A 349 13.05 21.27 -8.07
C LEU A 349 13.81 21.14 -9.39
N CYS A 350 13.72 19.97 -10.06
CA CYS A 350 14.32 19.76 -11.38
C CYS A 350 13.67 20.62 -12.47
N LEU A 351 12.33 20.67 -12.52
CA LEU A 351 11.59 21.51 -13.47
C LEU A 351 11.92 23.00 -13.26
N ARG A 352 11.97 23.44 -11.99
CA ARG A 352 12.37 24.80 -11.62
C ARG A 352 13.81 25.13 -12.06
N ALA A 353 14.69 24.14 -12.14
CA ALA A 353 16.04 24.28 -12.66
C ALA A 353 16.11 24.38 -14.20
N GLY A 354 14.99 24.19 -14.91
CA GLY A 354 14.92 24.18 -16.37
C GLY A 354 15.19 22.82 -17.01
N LEU A 355 15.21 21.72 -16.24
CA LEU A 355 15.32 20.38 -16.80
C LEU A 355 13.94 19.97 -17.38
N PRO A 356 13.87 19.48 -18.64
CA PRO A 356 12.60 19.06 -19.21
C PRO A 356 12.06 17.83 -18.49
N GLU A 357 10.72 17.72 -18.40
CA GLU A 357 10.05 16.62 -17.71
C GLU A 357 10.45 15.24 -18.25
N SER A 358 10.67 15.14 -19.57
CA SER A 358 11.12 13.90 -20.22
C SER A 358 12.51 13.41 -19.81
N ARG A 359 13.28 14.21 -19.06
CA ARG A 359 14.60 13.83 -18.52
C ARG A 359 14.59 13.62 -17.00
N ILE A 360 13.40 13.59 -16.39
CA ILE A 360 13.23 13.44 -14.95
C ILE A 360 12.47 12.14 -14.69
N ASP A 361 13.12 11.20 -14.03
CA ASP A 361 12.47 10.01 -13.51
C ASP A 361 12.59 9.97 -11.98
N VAL A 362 11.43 10.08 -11.33
CA VAL A 362 11.27 10.04 -9.87
C VAL A 362 10.41 8.85 -9.43
N THR A 363 10.18 7.89 -10.32
CA THR A 363 9.37 6.69 -10.01
C THR A 363 9.98 5.84 -8.90
N GLY A 364 11.31 5.94 -8.71
CA GLY A 364 12.04 5.29 -7.63
C GLY A 364 12.14 6.05 -6.33
N LEU A 365 11.36 7.13 -6.14
CA LEU A 365 11.36 7.91 -4.91
C LEU A 365 10.06 7.70 -4.12
N TRP A 366 10.22 7.37 -2.83
CA TRP A 366 9.12 7.22 -1.89
C TRP A 366 9.40 8.03 -0.62
N GLY A 367 8.35 8.61 -0.05
CA GLY A 367 8.47 9.43 1.15
C GLY A 367 7.46 10.58 1.17
N ALA A 368 7.10 10.99 2.38
CA ALA A 368 6.34 12.19 2.64
C ALA A 368 7.28 13.30 3.14
N VAL A 369 7.08 14.51 2.64
CA VAL A 369 7.80 15.72 3.05
C VAL A 369 6.77 16.66 3.68
N GLU A 370 6.74 16.72 5.01
CA GLU A 370 5.83 17.60 5.75
C GLU A 370 6.25 19.08 5.60
N GLY A 371 7.55 19.37 5.63
CA GLY A 371 8.07 20.71 5.31
C GLY A 371 9.54 20.72 4.92
N TYR A 372 9.90 21.58 3.96
CA TYR A 372 11.27 21.81 3.53
C TYR A 372 11.46 23.29 3.15
N ALA A 373 12.46 23.95 3.76
CA ALA A 373 12.72 25.37 3.56
C ALA A 373 14.06 25.60 2.84
N ILE A 374 14.01 26.33 1.72
CA ILE A 374 15.20 26.85 1.05
C ILE A 374 15.38 28.30 1.51
N THR A 375 16.23 28.50 2.52
CA THR A 375 16.37 29.78 3.23
C THR A 375 17.48 30.69 2.68
N ALA A 376 18.30 30.17 1.77
CA ALA A 376 19.38 30.88 1.12
C ALA A 376 19.38 30.61 -0.39
N LEU A 377 20.08 31.47 -1.13
CA LEU A 377 20.24 31.30 -2.57
C LEU A 377 21.20 30.14 -2.83
N GLU A 378 20.68 29.03 -3.34
CA GLU A 378 21.45 27.82 -3.61
C GLU A 378 21.04 27.17 -4.94
N SER A 379 21.92 26.31 -5.46
CA SER A 379 21.60 25.54 -6.66
C SER A 379 20.54 24.46 -6.37
N PRO A 380 19.65 24.13 -7.32
CA PRO A 380 18.73 23.00 -7.18
C PRO A 380 19.42 21.68 -6.81
N ARG A 381 20.66 21.49 -7.29
CA ARG A 381 21.50 20.35 -6.90
C ARG A 381 21.75 20.33 -5.39
N ALA A 382 22.10 21.46 -4.77
CA ALA A 382 22.36 21.53 -3.34
C ALA A 382 21.10 21.19 -2.51
N SER A 383 19.93 21.70 -2.94
CA SER A 383 18.65 21.38 -2.31
C SER A 383 18.32 19.87 -2.42
N ILE A 384 18.47 19.30 -3.61
CA ILE A 384 18.26 17.87 -3.86
C ILE A 384 19.27 17.00 -3.10
N THR A 385 20.55 17.41 -3.00
CA THR A 385 21.56 16.70 -2.21
C THR A 385 21.19 16.66 -0.72
N THR A 386 20.56 17.73 -0.21
CA THR A 386 20.08 17.77 1.18
C THR A 386 18.93 16.77 1.38
N LEU A 387 17.99 16.70 0.44
CA LEU A 387 16.93 15.67 0.42
C LEU A 387 17.52 14.25 0.31
N SER A 388 18.49 14.05 -0.59
CA SER A 388 19.17 12.77 -0.83
C SER A 388 19.83 12.23 0.45
N ARG A 389 20.50 13.08 1.23
CA ARG A 389 21.10 12.67 2.51
C ARG A 389 20.06 12.29 3.55
N HIS A 390 19.00 13.09 3.68
CA HIS A 390 17.95 12.85 4.67
C HIS A 390 17.16 11.57 4.36
N PHE A 391 16.65 11.44 3.14
CA PHE A 391 15.79 10.33 2.72
C PHE A 391 16.56 9.08 2.30
N GLY A 392 17.79 9.21 1.82
CA GLY A 392 18.62 8.08 1.40
C GLY A 392 18.36 7.65 -0.03
N PHE A 393 18.52 8.57 -0.99
CA PHE A 393 18.41 8.27 -2.42
C PHE A 393 19.61 8.78 -3.20
N ASP A 394 19.81 8.24 -4.38
CA ASP A 394 20.82 8.67 -5.34
C ASP A 394 20.17 9.28 -6.59
N ALA A 395 20.94 10.08 -7.32
CA ALA A 395 20.57 10.63 -8.61
C ALA A 395 21.59 10.14 -9.64
N VAL A 396 21.13 9.36 -10.61
CA VAL A 396 21.97 8.72 -11.62
C VAL A 396 21.47 9.08 -13.01
N GLU A 397 22.38 9.14 -13.97
CA GLU A 397 22.03 9.33 -15.37
C GLU A 397 22.04 7.98 -16.07
N THR A 398 20.91 7.62 -16.68
CA THR A 398 20.80 6.47 -17.56
C THR A 398 20.09 6.91 -18.84
N GLU A 399 20.69 6.62 -19.99
CA GLU A 399 20.09 6.84 -21.32
C GLU A 399 19.56 8.28 -21.54
N GLY A 400 20.24 9.28 -20.97
CA GLY A 400 19.90 10.70 -21.07
C GLY A 400 18.83 11.18 -20.08
N VAL A 401 18.39 10.32 -19.16
CA VAL A 401 17.39 10.61 -18.12
C VAL A 401 18.05 10.58 -16.75
N ILE A 402 17.76 11.57 -15.91
CA ILE A 402 18.19 11.54 -14.51
C ILE A 402 17.15 10.76 -13.72
N ARG A 403 17.54 9.58 -13.25
CA ARG A 403 16.75 8.71 -12.38
C ARG A 403 17.10 8.98 -10.93
N PHE A 404 16.07 9.21 -10.12
CA PHE A 404 16.18 9.34 -8.67
C PHE A 404 15.67 8.07 -8.01
N ILE A 405 16.54 7.41 -7.27
CA ILE A 405 16.32 6.05 -6.79
C ILE A 405 16.72 5.92 -5.32
N MET A 406 15.82 5.41 -4.50
CA MET A 406 16.11 5.13 -3.10
C MET A 406 17.17 4.04 -2.95
N ARG A 407 17.98 4.13 -1.88
CA ARG A 407 18.98 3.13 -1.51
C ARG A 407 18.34 1.92 -0.82
N GLY A 408 19.12 0.84 -0.70
CA GLY A 408 18.69 -0.39 -0.01
C GLY A 408 17.82 -1.32 -0.86
N ARG A 409 18.07 -1.37 -2.18
CA ARG A 409 17.34 -2.20 -3.14
C ARG A 409 17.94 -3.61 -3.24
N ALA A 410 17.19 -4.51 -3.86
CA ALA A 410 17.69 -5.84 -4.24
C ALA A 410 18.90 -5.73 -5.16
N SER A 411 19.76 -6.76 -5.08
CA SER A 411 20.87 -6.91 -6.02
C SER A 411 20.35 -7.31 -7.41
N VAL A 412 20.78 -6.60 -8.45
CA VAL A 412 20.40 -6.85 -9.85
C VAL A 412 21.35 -7.82 -10.55
N ALA A 413 22.51 -8.10 -9.96
CA ALA A 413 23.48 -9.04 -10.53
C ALA A 413 24.38 -9.65 -9.45
N THR A 414 24.73 -10.91 -9.66
CA THR A 414 25.87 -11.55 -8.96
C THR A 414 27.08 -11.56 -9.89
N LEU A 415 28.23 -11.14 -9.39
CA LEU A 415 29.51 -11.09 -10.10
C LEU A 415 30.53 -11.99 -9.41
N ALA A 416 31.14 -12.88 -10.16
CA ALA A 416 32.28 -13.69 -9.73
C ALA A 416 33.60 -13.06 -10.21
N PRO A 417 34.76 -13.46 -9.64
CA PRO A 417 36.06 -12.99 -10.13
C PRO A 417 36.27 -13.22 -11.64
N ASP A 418 35.70 -14.29 -12.20
CA ASP A 418 35.75 -14.63 -13.62
C ASP A 418 34.92 -13.67 -14.51
N ASP A 419 33.99 -12.90 -13.92
CA ASP A 419 33.23 -11.87 -14.62
C ASP A 419 34.00 -10.55 -14.78
N LEU A 420 35.15 -10.40 -14.10
CA LEU A 420 35.92 -9.18 -14.05
C LEU A 420 36.97 -9.12 -15.18
N VAL A 421 37.33 -7.91 -15.60
CA VAL A 421 38.38 -7.71 -16.59
C VAL A 421 39.75 -7.84 -15.92
N ALA A 422 40.61 -8.69 -16.49
CA ALA A 422 41.98 -8.85 -16.04
C ALA A 422 42.72 -7.50 -15.94
N ALA A 423 43.41 -7.27 -14.83
CA ALA A 423 44.25 -6.11 -14.64
C ALA A 423 45.49 -6.17 -15.56
N ARG A 424 45.91 -5.03 -16.10
CA ARG A 424 47.19 -4.95 -16.86
C ARG A 424 48.39 -5.09 -15.93
N GLU A 425 48.27 -4.58 -14.70
CA GLU A 425 49.19 -4.70 -13.57
C GLU A 425 48.35 -4.67 -12.28
N GLY A 426 48.71 -5.45 -11.26
CA GLY A 426 47.97 -5.54 -9.98
C GLY A 426 46.90 -6.64 -9.95
N ASP A 427 46.11 -6.65 -8.87
CA ASP A 427 45.02 -7.60 -8.67
C ASP A 427 43.76 -7.18 -9.45
N VAL A 428 42.92 -8.15 -9.81
CA VAL A 428 41.67 -7.94 -10.58
C VAL A 428 40.59 -7.22 -9.74
N LEU A 429 40.70 -7.31 -8.42
CA LEU A 429 39.80 -6.75 -7.44
C LEU A 429 40.62 -6.14 -6.31
N GLU A 430 40.39 -4.86 -6.02
CA GLU A 430 40.95 -4.17 -4.86
C GLU A 430 39.85 -3.93 -3.83
N LEU A 431 39.97 -4.55 -2.66
CA LEU A 431 39.08 -4.30 -1.52
C LEU A 431 39.76 -3.36 -0.53
N THR A 432 39.16 -2.20 -0.32
CA THR A 432 39.61 -1.21 0.66
C THR A 432 38.63 -1.19 1.82
N ARG A 433 39.17 -1.29 3.04
CA ARG A 433 38.42 -1.09 4.28
C ARG A 433 38.90 0.17 4.98
N GLY A 434 38.03 1.16 5.09
CA GLY A 434 38.31 2.43 5.76
C GLY A 434 38.70 2.25 7.23
N GLN A 435 39.34 3.27 7.81
CA GLN A 435 39.73 3.22 9.22
C GLN A 435 38.52 3.46 10.12
N GLU A 436 38.41 2.68 11.20
CA GLU A 436 37.30 2.80 12.15
C GLU A 436 37.24 4.19 12.81
N THR A 437 38.41 4.75 13.10
CA THR A 437 38.59 6.06 13.74
C THR A 437 38.13 7.23 12.87
N GLU A 438 37.84 7.00 11.59
CA GLU A 438 37.28 7.99 10.66
C GLU A 438 35.74 7.94 10.61
N LEU A 439 35.14 6.87 11.09
CA LEU A 439 33.69 6.69 11.11
C LEU A 439 33.05 7.31 12.35
N PRO A 440 31.80 7.78 12.25
CA PRO A 440 31.08 8.34 13.39
C PRO A 440 30.66 7.26 14.39
N GLN A 441 30.97 7.47 15.67
CA GLN A 441 30.35 6.75 16.78
C GLN A 441 28.88 7.14 16.92
N ALA A 442 28.61 8.44 16.77
CA ALA A 442 27.28 9.02 16.84
C ALA A 442 27.05 9.98 15.67
N LEU A 443 25.83 9.96 15.14
CA LEU A 443 25.33 10.91 14.16
C LEU A 443 24.18 11.69 14.81
N LYS A 444 24.27 13.02 14.72
CA LYS A 444 23.31 13.95 15.30
C LYS A 444 22.68 14.79 14.21
N TRP A 445 21.36 14.81 14.13
CA TRP A 445 20.63 15.63 13.16
C TRP A 445 19.79 16.68 13.87
N GLN A 446 19.95 17.93 13.45
CA GLN A 446 19.09 19.04 13.84
C GLN A 446 17.99 19.22 12.81
N ILE A 447 16.74 19.23 13.27
CA ILE A 447 15.51 19.34 12.47
C ILE A 447 14.50 20.29 13.15
N ALA A 448 13.42 20.65 12.46
CA ALA A 448 12.25 21.31 13.07
C ALA A 448 11.16 20.27 13.38
N ARG A 449 10.55 20.35 14.56
CA ARG A 449 9.50 19.42 15.00
C ARG A 449 8.16 19.72 14.35
N ALA A 450 7.76 18.90 13.38
CA ALA A 450 6.47 19.08 12.71
C ALA A 450 5.26 18.65 13.55
N ASP A 451 5.50 17.94 14.66
CA ASP A 451 4.48 17.44 15.59
C ASP A 451 4.17 18.41 16.74
N GLU A 452 4.84 19.57 16.80
CA GLU A 452 4.66 20.64 17.81
C GLU A 452 4.82 22.03 17.15
N ASP A 453 5.30 23.04 17.89
CA ASP A 453 5.42 24.44 17.44
C ASP A 453 6.61 24.71 16.49
N TYR A 454 7.05 23.71 15.72
CA TYR A 454 8.21 23.78 14.81
C TYR A 454 9.54 24.16 15.49
N ASP A 455 9.65 23.92 16.80
CA ASP A 455 10.88 24.11 17.54
C ASP A 455 12.03 23.23 17.01
N ALA A 456 13.26 23.69 17.22
CA ALA A 456 14.44 22.90 16.87
C ALA A 456 14.53 21.65 17.76
N ALA A 457 14.67 20.49 17.13
CA ALA A 457 14.98 19.23 17.81
C ALA A 457 16.29 18.63 17.32
N LEU A 458 16.90 17.84 18.20
CA LEU A 458 18.08 17.06 17.94
C LEU A 458 17.75 15.58 18.10
N VAL A 459 17.97 14.78 17.06
CA VAL A 459 17.92 13.32 17.14
C VAL A 459 19.32 12.75 17.05
N GLU A 460 19.57 11.64 17.74
CA GLU A 460 20.87 10.99 17.75
C GLU A 460 20.71 9.49 17.45
N ALA A 461 21.54 8.98 16.55
CA ALA A 461 21.83 7.57 16.45
C ALA A 461 23.25 7.31 16.93
N ARG A 462 23.47 6.23 17.68
CA ARG A 462 24.78 5.86 18.23
C ARG A 462 25.07 4.38 18.05
N ARG A 463 26.33 4.07 17.75
CA ARG A 463 26.88 2.71 17.76
C ARG A 463 27.72 2.53 19.02
N ILE A 464 27.36 1.55 19.86
CA ILE A 464 27.97 1.35 21.18
C ILE A 464 29.10 0.30 21.20
N THR A 465 29.29 -0.43 20.10
CA THR A 465 30.22 -1.56 19.98
C THR A 465 31.50 -1.21 19.20
N VAL A 466 31.94 0.05 19.26
CA VAL A 466 33.05 0.59 18.46
C VAL A 466 33.96 1.51 19.27
N ASP A 467 35.23 1.59 18.87
CA ASP A 467 36.27 2.33 19.62
C ASP A 467 36.40 3.80 19.17
N THR A 468 35.81 4.16 18.02
CA THR A 468 35.73 5.57 17.59
C THR A 468 34.94 6.40 18.58
N THR A 469 35.35 7.66 18.76
CA THR A 469 34.66 8.67 19.58
C THR A 469 34.17 9.85 18.74
N ARG A 470 34.23 9.75 17.41
CA ARG A 470 33.79 10.81 16.50
C ARG A 470 32.29 11.02 16.59
N ILE A 471 31.88 12.28 16.61
CA ILE A 471 30.48 12.68 16.49
C ILE A 471 30.34 13.50 15.21
N ALA A 472 29.48 13.04 14.30
CA ALA A 472 29.08 13.79 13.13
C ALA A 472 27.77 14.54 13.44
N SER A 473 27.66 15.80 13.00
CA SER A 473 26.48 16.62 13.21
C SER A 473 26.05 17.27 11.90
N GLU A 474 24.76 17.19 11.60
CA GLU A 474 24.16 17.73 10.39
C GLU A 474 22.89 18.52 10.75
N SER A 475 22.56 19.53 9.96
CA SER A 475 21.34 20.31 10.11
C SER A 475 20.54 20.20 8.81
N PHE A 476 19.27 19.84 8.94
CA PHE A 476 18.34 19.76 7.82
C PHE A 476 17.25 20.81 8.00
N PRO A 477 17.01 21.69 7.01
CA PRO A 477 15.93 22.68 7.05
C PRO A 477 14.60 22.01 6.69
N MET A 478 14.25 20.96 7.45
CA MET A 478 13.06 20.13 7.26
C MET A 478 12.23 20.13 8.53
N ALA A 479 10.91 20.18 8.34
CA ALA A 479 9.95 19.88 9.38
C ALA A 479 9.62 18.39 9.29
N VAL A 480 9.91 17.64 10.35
CA VAL A 480 9.71 16.19 10.43
C VAL A 480 9.47 15.77 11.89
N PRO A 481 8.60 14.78 12.15
CA PRO A 481 8.47 14.23 13.50
C PRO A 481 9.80 13.59 13.98
N PRO A 482 10.21 13.77 15.25
CA PRO A 482 11.47 13.24 15.76
C PRO A 482 11.65 11.73 15.58
N GLU A 483 10.57 10.95 15.71
CA GLU A 483 10.60 9.50 15.49
C GLU A 483 11.08 9.12 14.07
N GLU A 484 10.55 9.81 13.06
CA GLU A 484 10.89 9.56 11.66
C GLU A 484 12.33 10.02 11.36
N ALA A 485 12.73 11.16 11.91
CA ALA A 485 14.09 11.67 11.83
C ALA A 485 15.10 10.70 12.49
N GLU A 486 14.77 10.13 13.65
CA GLU A 486 15.63 9.15 14.34
C GLU A 486 15.83 7.89 13.50
N ARG A 487 14.78 7.36 12.87
CA ARG A 487 14.90 6.20 11.97
C ARG A 487 15.82 6.49 10.79
N ARG A 488 15.65 7.64 10.14
CA ARG A 488 16.52 8.06 9.02
C ARG A 488 17.95 8.31 9.47
N CYS A 489 18.15 8.88 10.65
CA CYS A 489 19.47 9.09 11.25
C CYS A 489 20.16 7.75 11.56
N ARG A 490 19.42 6.76 12.06
CA ARG A 490 19.91 5.40 12.30
C ARG A 490 20.29 4.68 11.01
N ARG A 491 19.46 4.80 9.96
CA ARG A 491 19.79 4.33 8.60
C ARG A 491 21.10 4.96 8.12
N ALA A 492 21.22 6.29 8.16
CA ALA A 492 22.41 7.00 7.68
C ALA A 492 23.69 6.62 8.46
N LEU A 493 23.59 6.44 9.78
CA LEU A 493 24.70 5.93 10.58
C LEU A 493 25.10 4.52 10.11
N MET A 494 24.13 3.61 9.94
CA MET A 494 24.41 2.25 9.47
C MET A 494 25.02 2.25 8.07
N GLU A 495 24.52 3.09 7.15
CA GLU A 495 25.10 3.27 5.81
C GLU A 495 26.57 3.70 5.86
N ALA A 496 26.93 4.65 6.75
CA ALA A 496 28.32 5.07 6.90
C ALA A 496 29.22 3.92 7.39
N TRP A 497 28.72 3.07 8.28
CA TRP A 497 29.47 1.92 8.80
C TRP A 497 29.57 0.77 7.81
N VAL A 498 28.51 0.48 7.06
CA VAL A 498 28.50 -0.54 6.00
C VAL A 498 29.37 -0.10 4.83
N GLY A 499 29.28 1.16 4.42
CA GLY A 499 30.09 1.77 3.35
C GLY A 499 31.57 1.97 3.70
N ARG A 500 32.04 1.46 4.84
CA ARG A 500 33.45 1.40 5.21
C ARG A 500 34.24 0.49 4.25
N GLU A 501 33.59 -0.51 3.69
CA GLU A 501 34.21 -1.44 2.74
C GLU A 501 33.83 -1.02 1.31
N THR A 502 34.84 -0.83 0.47
CA THR A 502 34.70 -0.44 -0.93
C THR A 502 35.49 -1.39 -1.81
N ALA A 503 34.98 -1.68 -3.00
CA ALA A 503 35.64 -2.50 -4.00
C ALA A 503 35.94 -1.67 -5.26
N ALA A 504 37.13 -1.82 -5.82
CA ALA A 504 37.48 -1.31 -7.14
C ALA A 504 37.80 -2.49 -8.06
N PHE A 505 37.08 -2.57 -9.18
CA PHE A 505 37.23 -3.60 -10.20
C PHE A 505 36.79 -3.04 -11.56
N ARG A 506 36.99 -3.81 -12.62
CA ARG A 506 36.60 -3.44 -14.00
C ARG A 506 35.68 -4.51 -14.57
N LEU A 507 34.62 -4.09 -15.23
CA LEU A 507 33.68 -5.00 -15.90
C LEU A 507 33.83 -4.94 -17.42
N PRO A 508 33.61 -6.06 -18.12
CA PRO A 508 33.64 -6.10 -19.57
C PRO A 508 32.41 -5.38 -20.16
N PRO A 509 32.46 -4.94 -21.43
CA PRO A 509 31.31 -4.36 -22.11
C PRO A 509 30.06 -5.25 -22.12
N SER A 510 30.18 -6.58 -21.97
CA SER A 510 29.01 -7.45 -21.81
C SER A 510 28.16 -7.15 -20.56
N ARG A 511 28.68 -6.38 -19.60
CA ARG A 511 27.97 -5.91 -18.41
C ARG A 511 27.54 -4.43 -18.50
N LEU A 512 27.48 -3.86 -19.71
CA LEU A 512 27.05 -2.47 -19.99
C LEU A 512 25.66 -2.11 -19.45
N ALA A 513 24.82 -3.11 -19.14
CA ALA A 513 23.49 -2.90 -18.57
C ALA A 513 23.49 -2.49 -17.08
N LEU A 514 24.63 -2.58 -16.39
CA LEU A 514 24.75 -2.12 -15.00
C LEU A 514 24.97 -0.60 -14.98
N ASP A 515 24.10 0.09 -14.24
CA ASP A 515 24.18 1.53 -14.03
C ASP A 515 24.85 1.88 -12.70
N PRO A 516 25.34 3.13 -12.54
CA PRO A 516 25.65 3.67 -11.23
C PRO A 516 24.46 3.51 -10.26
N ALA A 517 24.76 3.30 -8.98
CA ALA A 517 23.81 3.00 -7.90
C ALA A 517 23.02 1.68 -8.00
N ASP A 518 23.29 0.83 -8.98
CA ASP A 518 22.84 -0.56 -8.91
C ASP A 518 23.51 -1.30 -7.75
N ALA A 519 22.71 -2.12 -7.07
CA ALA A 519 23.21 -3.05 -6.07
C ALA A 519 23.60 -4.36 -6.76
N ILE A 520 24.76 -4.89 -6.41
CA ILE A 520 25.30 -6.16 -6.91
C ILE A 520 25.72 -7.04 -5.73
N ARG A 521 25.83 -8.35 -5.98
CA ARG A 521 26.49 -9.30 -5.09
C ARG A 521 27.84 -9.65 -5.69
N LEU A 522 28.92 -9.39 -4.98
CA LEU A 522 30.26 -9.83 -5.38
C LEU A 522 30.61 -11.13 -4.65
N GLU A 523 30.90 -12.18 -5.41
CA GLU A 523 31.45 -13.42 -4.87
C GLU A 523 32.95 -13.25 -4.60
N HIS A 524 33.32 -13.39 -3.32
CA HIS A 524 34.71 -13.29 -2.89
C HIS A 524 34.94 -14.20 -1.67
N ASP A 525 35.98 -15.03 -1.72
CA ASP A 525 36.36 -15.97 -0.65
C ASP A 525 35.20 -16.86 -0.14
N GLY A 526 34.37 -17.36 -1.06
CA GLY A 526 33.23 -18.21 -0.75
C GLY A 526 32.09 -17.49 -0.03
N ARG A 527 32.06 -16.15 -0.10
CA ARG A 527 31.00 -15.30 0.46
C ARG A 527 30.44 -14.39 -0.62
N LEU A 528 29.18 -14.01 -0.46
CA LEU A 528 28.55 -12.95 -1.24
C LEU A 528 28.59 -11.66 -0.43
N VAL A 529 29.10 -10.59 -1.04
CA VAL A 529 29.17 -9.25 -0.46
C VAL A 529 28.27 -8.33 -1.27
N ASP A 530 27.27 -7.73 -0.62
CA ASP A 530 26.42 -6.74 -1.27
C ASP A 530 27.18 -5.41 -1.42
N LEU A 531 27.26 -4.91 -2.64
CA LEU A 531 27.92 -3.64 -2.99
C LEU A 531 26.99 -2.79 -3.84
N ARG A 532 27.11 -1.47 -3.72
CA ARG A 532 26.43 -0.52 -4.61
C ARG A 532 27.47 0.14 -5.52
N LEU A 533 27.22 0.16 -6.83
CA LEU A 533 28.09 0.83 -7.79
C LEU A 533 28.05 2.35 -7.59
N VAL A 534 29.19 3.04 -7.74
CA VAL A 534 29.33 4.49 -7.51
C VAL A 534 29.88 5.18 -8.75
#